data_AF-A0AAD6VHI6-F1
#
_entry.id   AF-A0AAD6VHI6-F1
#
_cell.length_a   1.000
_cell.length_b   1.000
_cell.length_c   1.000
_cell.angle_alpha   90.00
_cell.angle_beta   90.00
_cell.angle_gamma   90.00
#
_symmetry.space_group_name_H-M   'P 1'
#
loop_
_entity.id
_entity.type
_entity.pdbx_description
1 polymer ?
#
loop_
_entity_poly.entity_id
_entity_poly.type
_entity_poly.pdbx_seq_one_letter_code
_entity_poly.pdbx_strand_id
1 'polypeptide(L)'
;MLFTNPRTLKPLPARFAAATNTQTRSTPSGMGYLAFPPGQPPAHSGPQIFSAPDPAAQRERDEAERQQQSLDEAWAARRVRDEAARKQRLEAEAAEALKGEMDWVGSGGILRDARGERDYVRTEAIREELRVRAIERVLTARWEVYEARWADLSAKVGRDRAQPKNVRFTDVPWPACPSENSGRECVTVDDLTVDRVEEFLLGPLKVRGCAVTKKERIRSSLLRWHPDKATALLARVVDTDLEAVQEGIHLVVLSFVHGIHCTINNLRPITNYR
;
A
#
# COMPACT_ATOMS: atom_id res chain seq x y z
N MET A 1 -14.09 -33.69 -10.61
CA MET A 1 -13.92 -32.76 -9.46
C MET A 1 -13.87 -31.36 -10.03
N LEU A 2 -14.92 -30.57 -9.80
CA LEU A 2 -15.16 -29.28 -10.46
C LEU A 2 -14.49 -28.15 -9.67
N PHE A 3 -13.59 -27.41 -10.32
CA PHE A 3 -12.99 -26.19 -9.79
C PHE A 3 -13.95 -25.01 -10.00
N THR A 4 -14.40 -24.39 -8.91
CA THR A 4 -15.18 -23.15 -8.95
C THR A 4 -14.25 -21.95 -8.85
N ASN A 5 -14.38 -21.02 -9.81
CA ASN A 5 -13.65 -19.76 -9.89
C ASN A 5 -13.93 -18.85 -8.67
N PRO A 6 -12.91 -18.20 -8.07
CA PRO A 6 -13.13 -17.13 -7.11
C PRO A 6 -13.59 -15.86 -7.84
N ARG A 7 -14.88 -15.54 -7.66
CA ARG A 7 -15.48 -14.27 -8.07
C ARG A 7 -14.72 -13.11 -7.44
N THR A 8 -14.37 -12.14 -8.27
CA THR A 8 -14.03 -10.76 -7.90
C THR A 8 -15.13 -10.18 -7.00
N LEU A 9 -14.82 -10.04 -5.71
CA LEU A 9 -15.67 -9.33 -4.75
C LEU A 9 -15.56 -7.83 -5.06
N LYS A 10 -16.64 -7.27 -5.61
CA LYS A 10 -16.84 -5.82 -5.68
C LYS A 10 -16.90 -5.26 -4.25
N PRO A 11 -16.30 -4.08 -3.97
CA PRO A 11 -16.51 -3.40 -2.72
C PRO A 11 -18.01 -3.05 -2.57
N LEU A 12 -18.59 -3.47 -1.44
CA LEU A 12 -19.96 -3.13 -1.07
C LEU A 12 -20.09 -1.60 -0.90
N PRO A 13 -21.14 -0.96 -1.42
CA PRO A 13 -21.41 0.44 -1.11
C PRO A 13 -21.82 0.54 0.37
N ALA A 14 -21.20 1.48 1.08
CA ALA A 14 -21.61 1.91 2.40
C ALA A 14 -23.07 2.39 2.35
N ARG A 15 -23.99 1.54 2.83
CA ARG A 15 -25.39 1.92 3.09
C ARG A 15 -25.40 2.79 4.35
N PHE A 16 -25.37 4.10 4.16
CA PHE A 16 -25.83 5.04 5.17
C PHE A 16 -27.35 4.86 5.34
N ALA A 17 -27.75 4.26 6.45
CA ALA A 17 -29.12 4.29 6.93
C ALA A 17 -29.40 5.71 7.44
N ALA A 18 -30.07 6.51 6.62
CA ALA A 18 -30.70 7.75 7.08
C ALA A 18 -31.98 7.36 7.85
N ALA A 19 -31.85 7.25 9.17
CA ALA A 19 -32.98 7.22 10.08
C ALA A 19 -33.23 8.66 10.57
N THR A 20 -34.19 9.36 9.95
CA THR A 20 -34.79 10.55 10.55
C THR A 20 -36.31 10.46 10.44
N ASN A 21 -36.86 9.80 11.45
CA ASN A 21 -38.09 10.10 12.18
C ASN A 21 -39.11 11.04 11.51
N THR A 22 -40.20 10.43 11.06
CA THR A 22 -41.50 11.06 10.83
C THR A 22 -42.04 11.60 12.16
N GLN A 23 -42.11 12.93 12.30
CA GLN A 23 -42.97 13.54 13.31
C GLN A 23 -43.87 14.59 12.67
N THR A 24 -45.04 14.10 12.28
CA THR A 24 -46.26 14.90 12.08
C THR A 24 -46.63 15.57 13.40
N ARG A 25 -46.68 16.90 13.41
CA ARG A 25 -47.41 17.64 14.44
C ARG A 25 -48.18 18.80 13.81
N SER A 26 -49.49 18.66 13.93
CA SER A 26 -50.55 19.59 13.59
C SER A 26 -50.50 20.89 14.40
N THR A 27 -50.76 22.00 13.70
CA THR A 27 -51.52 23.25 14.02
C THR A 27 -51.93 23.55 15.48
N PRO A 28 -52.00 24.84 15.92
CA PRO A 28 -52.90 25.83 15.33
C PRO A 28 -52.46 27.32 15.29
N SER A 29 -53.16 28.05 14.41
CA SER A 29 -53.69 29.42 14.53
C SER A 29 -52.92 30.47 15.34
N GLY A 30 -52.38 31.46 14.63
CA GLY A 30 -52.01 32.76 15.17
C GLY A 30 -52.22 33.84 14.12
N MET A 31 -53.45 34.36 14.04
CA MET A 31 -53.82 35.55 13.28
C MET A 31 -52.95 36.75 13.70
N GLY A 32 -52.16 37.28 12.77
CA GLY A 32 -51.58 38.61 12.85
C GLY A 32 -52.17 39.47 11.74
N TYR A 33 -53.21 40.24 12.06
CA TYR A 33 -53.76 41.27 11.19
C TYR A 33 -52.77 42.43 11.06
N LEU A 34 -52.23 42.68 9.87
CA LEU A 34 -51.71 43.99 9.48
C LEU A 34 -52.65 44.57 8.43
N ALA A 35 -53.58 45.40 8.90
CA ALA A 35 -54.47 46.18 8.08
C ALA A 35 -53.66 47.26 7.34
N PHE A 36 -53.66 47.22 6.01
CA PHE A 36 -53.19 48.33 5.18
C PHE A 36 -54.34 49.36 5.04
N PRO A 37 -54.13 50.64 5.38
CA PRO A 37 -55.13 51.67 5.12
C PRO A 37 -55.27 51.92 3.61
N PRO A 38 -56.50 52.10 3.07
CA PRO A 38 -56.70 52.40 1.67
C PRO A 38 -56.48 53.89 1.37
N GLY A 39 -55.80 54.16 0.26
CA GLY A 39 -56.01 55.36 -0.55
C GLY A 39 -55.18 56.59 -0.19
N GLN A 40 -53.98 56.68 -0.76
CA GLN A 40 -53.40 57.99 -1.07
C GLN A 40 -53.04 58.01 -2.57
N PRO A 41 -53.53 58.99 -3.35
CA PRO A 41 -53.24 59.09 -4.78
C PRO A 41 -51.75 59.40 -5.01
N PRO A 42 -51.19 59.01 -6.18
CA PRO A 42 -49.78 59.23 -6.49
C PRO A 42 -49.49 60.73 -6.58
N ALA A 43 -48.88 61.28 -5.53
CA ALA A 43 -48.28 62.60 -5.58
C ALA A 43 -47.10 62.55 -6.56
N HIS A 44 -47.16 63.44 -7.55
CA HIS A 44 -46.19 63.56 -8.62
C HIS A 44 -44.75 63.54 -8.11
N SER A 45 -43.99 62.59 -8.65
CA SER A 45 -42.56 62.41 -8.49
C SER A 45 -41.86 63.68 -8.99
N GLY A 46 -41.53 64.58 -8.06
CA GLY A 46 -40.47 65.57 -8.30
C GLY A 46 -39.17 64.83 -8.61
N PRO A 47 -38.29 65.38 -9.46
CA PRO A 47 -37.00 64.76 -9.74
C PRO A 47 -36.23 64.64 -8.43
N GLN A 48 -36.12 63.41 -7.91
CA GLN A 48 -35.22 63.10 -6.82
C GLN A 48 -33.81 63.40 -7.32
N ILE A 49 -33.29 64.54 -6.88
CA ILE A 49 -31.88 64.87 -6.99
C ILE A 49 -31.18 63.80 -6.16
N PHE A 50 -30.63 62.79 -6.82
CA PHE A 50 -29.74 61.81 -6.20
C PHE A 50 -28.53 62.58 -5.67
N SER A 51 -28.58 62.97 -4.40
CA SER A 51 -27.40 63.46 -3.69
C SER A 51 -26.37 62.35 -3.72
N ALA A 52 -25.20 62.63 -4.29
CA ALA A 52 -24.10 61.68 -4.31
C ALA A 52 -23.81 61.22 -2.87
N PRO A 53 -23.66 59.91 -2.62
CA PRO A 53 -23.37 59.39 -1.29
C PRO A 53 -22.07 60.01 -0.77
N ASP A 54 -22.07 60.34 0.53
CA ASP A 54 -20.91 60.90 1.22
C ASP A 54 -19.72 59.91 1.09
N PRO A 55 -18.59 60.31 0.49
CA PRO A 55 -17.45 59.43 0.29
C PRO A 55 -16.83 58.92 1.60
N ALA A 56 -17.07 59.59 2.74
CA ALA A 56 -16.63 59.10 4.05
C ALA A 56 -17.48 57.90 4.51
N ALA A 57 -18.80 58.00 4.40
CA ALA A 57 -19.73 56.93 4.75
C ALA A 57 -19.56 55.68 3.86
N GLN A 58 -19.15 55.87 2.61
CA GLN A 58 -18.83 54.76 1.70
C GLN A 58 -17.60 53.97 2.19
N ARG A 59 -16.54 54.67 2.62
CA ARG A 59 -15.30 54.02 3.11
C ARG A 59 -15.52 53.20 4.37
N GLU A 60 -16.32 53.71 5.31
CA GLU A 60 -16.66 52.99 6.54
C GLU A 60 -17.45 51.71 6.25
N ARG A 61 -18.37 51.74 5.27
CA ARG A 61 -19.09 50.54 4.82
C ARG A 61 -18.15 49.52 4.18
N ASP A 62 -17.28 49.98 3.27
CA ASP A 62 -16.31 49.10 2.61
C ASP A 62 -15.31 48.49 3.60
N GLU A 63 -14.94 49.21 4.66
CA GLU A 63 -14.11 48.70 5.75
C GLU A 63 -14.86 47.69 6.63
N ALA A 64 -16.11 47.97 6.99
CA ALA A 64 -16.95 47.04 7.74
C ALA A 64 -17.22 45.75 6.96
N GLU A 65 -17.47 45.84 5.65
CA GLU A 65 -17.65 44.68 4.77
C GLU A 65 -16.37 43.84 4.69
N ARG A 66 -15.20 44.49 4.56
CA ARG A 66 -13.91 43.77 4.58
C ARG A 66 -13.64 43.09 5.93
N GLN A 67 -13.99 43.73 7.04
CA GLN A 67 -13.88 43.12 8.35
C GLN A 67 -14.83 41.93 8.50
N GLN A 68 -16.08 42.06 8.04
CA GLN A 68 -17.06 40.98 8.06
C GLN A 68 -16.60 39.80 7.20
N GLN A 69 -16.12 40.06 5.97
CA GLN A 69 -15.56 39.04 5.09
C GLN A 69 -14.39 38.31 5.75
N SER A 70 -13.46 39.05 6.39
CA SER A 70 -12.33 38.46 7.09
C SER A 70 -12.76 37.57 8.28
N LEU A 71 -13.78 37.99 9.03
CA LEU A 71 -14.35 37.18 10.13
C LEU A 71 -15.04 35.92 9.61
N ASP A 72 -15.82 36.04 8.54
CA ASP A 72 -16.52 34.92 7.91
C ASP A 72 -15.53 33.90 7.32
N GLU A 73 -14.47 34.38 6.67
CA GLU A 73 -13.36 33.55 6.18
C GLU A 73 -12.64 32.84 7.33
N ALA A 74 -12.33 33.55 8.41
CA ALA A 74 -11.69 32.96 9.58
C ALA A 74 -12.58 31.88 10.23
N TRP A 75 -13.88 32.11 10.32
CA TRP A 75 -14.85 31.16 10.85
C TRP A 75 -15.01 29.94 9.94
N ALA A 76 -15.11 30.13 8.63
CA ALA A 76 -15.14 29.06 7.64
C ALA A 76 -13.86 28.21 7.70
N ALA A 77 -12.68 28.85 7.75
CA ALA A 77 -11.39 28.17 7.86
C ALA A 77 -11.26 27.39 9.18
N ARG A 78 -11.86 27.86 10.28
CA ARG A 78 -11.92 27.12 11.54
C ARG A 78 -12.80 25.88 11.43
N ARG A 79 -13.99 26.00 10.82
CA ARG A 79 -14.89 24.86 10.60
C ARG A 79 -14.24 23.76 9.76
N VAL A 80 -13.58 24.12 8.66
CA VAL A 80 -12.87 23.16 7.82
C VAL A 80 -11.78 22.42 8.61
N ARG A 81 -11.02 23.14 9.44
CA ARG A 81 -10.02 22.54 10.33
C ARG A 81 -10.63 21.60 11.36
N ASP A 82 -11.72 22.01 12.01
CA ASP A 82 -12.40 21.21 13.03
C ASP A 82 -13.04 19.95 12.43
N GLU A 83 -13.64 20.06 11.24
CA GLU A 83 -14.18 18.93 10.48
C GLU A 83 -13.07 17.96 10.04
N ALA A 84 -11.94 18.47 9.54
CA ALA A 84 -10.77 17.66 9.21
C ALA A 84 -10.18 16.95 10.43
N ALA A 85 -10.03 17.65 11.56
CA ALA A 85 -9.54 17.07 12.81
C ALA A 85 -10.51 16.03 13.38
N ARG A 86 -11.83 16.25 13.28
CA ARG A 86 -12.84 15.25 13.65
C ARG A 86 -12.73 14.01 12.77
N LYS A 87 -12.61 14.19 11.46
CA LYS A 87 -12.45 13.07 10.52
C LYS A 87 -11.19 12.26 10.83
N GLN A 88 -10.05 12.93 11.05
CA GLN A 88 -8.79 12.29 11.39
C GLN A 88 -8.87 11.49 12.71
N ARG A 89 -9.57 12.01 13.72
CA ARG A 89 -9.80 11.29 14.99
C ARG A 89 -10.62 10.01 14.78
N LEU A 90 -11.70 10.09 14.00
CA LEU A 90 -12.53 8.92 13.69
C LEU A 90 -11.77 7.87 12.87
N GLU A 91 -10.94 8.30 11.92
CA GLU A 91 -10.09 7.40 11.14
C GLU A 91 -9.02 6.72 12.02
N ALA A 92 -8.42 7.46 12.95
CA ALA A 92 -7.45 6.90 13.89
C ALA A 92 -8.10 5.87 14.83
N GLU A 93 -9.27 6.19 15.40
CA GLU A 93 -10.03 5.28 16.26
C GLU A 93 -10.46 4.00 15.49
N ALA A 94 -10.94 4.17 14.25
CA ALA A 94 -11.29 3.04 13.39
C ALA A 94 -10.07 2.16 13.04
N ALA A 95 -8.91 2.77 12.79
CA ALA A 95 -7.67 2.05 12.50
C ALA A 95 -7.15 1.29 13.74
N GLU A 96 -7.26 1.88 14.93
CA GLU A 96 -6.90 1.23 16.19
C GLU A 96 -7.85 0.06 16.51
N ALA A 97 -9.16 0.25 16.31
CA ALA A 97 -10.14 -0.83 16.43
C ALA A 97 -9.84 -1.99 15.47
N LEU A 98 -9.54 -1.70 14.20
CA LEU A 98 -9.16 -2.72 13.22
C LEU A 98 -7.88 -3.46 13.65
N LYS A 99 -6.87 -2.73 14.16
CA LYS A 99 -5.64 -3.34 14.67
C LYS A 99 -5.94 -4.29 15.84
N GLY A 100 -6.75 -3.86 16.79
CA GLY A 100 -7.18 -4.69 17.92
C GLY A 100 -7.92 -5.97 17.48
N GLU A 101 -8.77 -5.88 16.46
CA GLU A 101 -9.43 -7.05 15.88
C GLU A 101 -8.43 -8.02 15.24
N MET A 102 -7.46 -7.51 14.48
CA MET A 102 -6.41 -8.33 13.88
C MET A 102 -5.55 -9.01 14.95
N ASP A 103 -5.15 -8.30 15.99
CA ASP A 103 -4.34 -8.83 17.10
C ASP A 103 -5.11 -9.90 17.90
N TRP A 104 -6.41 -9.67 18.15
CA TRP A 104 -7.29 -10.65 18.79
C TRP A 104 -7.41 -11.94 17.98
N VAL A 105 -7.68 -11.84 16.67
CA VAL A 105 -7.78 -13.00 15.78
C VAL A 105 -6.43 -13.71 15.63
N GLY A 106 -5.33 -12.95 15.56
CA GLY A 106 -3.96 -13.47 15.52
C GLY A 106 -3.60 -14.27 16.77
N SER A 107 -4.16 -13.92 17.92
CA SER A 107 -4.03 -14.66 19.18
C SER A 107 -4.93 -15.90 19.27
N GLY A 108 -5.70 -16.21 18.22
CA GLY A 108 -6.63 -17.35 18.16
C GLY A 108 -8.08 -16.99 18.52
N GLY A 109 -8.39 -15.71 18.73
CA GLY A 109 -9.73 -15.22 19.04
C GLY A 109 -10.73 -15.39 17.90
N ILE A 110 -12.02 -15.32 18.26
CA ILE A 110 -13.15 -15.28 17.32
C ILE A 110 -13.88 -13.96 17.53
N LEU A 111 -14.17 -13.23 16.45
CA LEU A 111 -14.91 -11.97 16.51
C LEU A 111 -16.40 -12.20 16.78
N ARG A 112 -17.03 -11.19 17.36
CA ARG A 112 -18.47 -11.17 17.61
C ARG A 112 -19.14 -10.06 16.83
N ASP A 113 -20.36 -10.32 16.35
CA ASP A 113 -21.19 -9.33 15.68
C ASP A 113 -21.88 -8.40 16.68
N ALA A 114 -22.69 -7.46 16.18
CA ALA A 114 -23.45 -6.53 17.02
C ALA A 114 -24.52 -7.23 17.89
N ARG A 115 -24.88 -8.48 17.58
CA ARG A 115 -25.81 -9.31 18.35
C ARG A 115 -25.09 -10.19 19.38
N GLY A 116 -23.76 -10.15 19.40
CA GLY A 116 -22.91 -10.97 20.27
C GLY A 116 -22.67 -12.39 19.75
N GLU A 117 -23.15 -12.72 18.55
CA GLU A 117 -22.94 -14.01 17.89
C GLU A 117 -21.53 -14.09 17.29
N ARG A 118 -20.99 -15.31 17.16
CA ARG A 118 -19.63 -15.52 16.62
C ARG A 118 -19.64 -15.31 15.11
N ASP A 119 -18.84 -14.36 14.62
CA ASP A 119 -18.69 -14.05 13.21
C ASP A 119 -17.50 -14.82 12.62
N TYR A 120 -17.77 -16.05 12.16
CA TYR A 120 -16.76 -16.89 11.52
C TYR A 120 -16.30 -16.32 10.17
N VAL A 121 -17.20 -15.67 9.41
CA VAL A 121 -16.88 -15.17 8.07
C VAL A 121 -15.86 -14.04 8.17
N ARG A 122 -16.09 -13.08 9.08
CA ARG A 122 -15.16 -11.98 9.33
C ARG A 122 -13.85 -12.47 9.96
N THR A 123 -13.93 -13.43 10.88
CA THR A 123 -12.74 -14.02 11.51
C THR A 123 -11.86 -14.72 10.48
N GLU A 124 -12.42 -15.55 9.60
CA GLU A 124 -11.67 -16.25 8.54
C GLU A 124 -11.06 -15.28 7.52
N ALA A 125 -11.79 -14.21 7.14
CA ALA A 125 -11.23 -13.18 6.27
C ALA A 125 -9.99 -12.49 6.88
N ILE A 126 -10.03 -12.20 8.19
CA ILE A 126 -8.88 -11.63 8.91
C ILE A 126 -7.73 -12.65 9.00
N ARG A 127 -8.03 -13.93 9.27
CA ARG A 127 -7.01 -15.00 9.31
C ARG A 127 -6.30 -15.14 7.97
N GLU A 128 -7.03 -15.12 6.87
CA GLU A 128 -6.43 -15.21 5.55
C GLU A 128 -5.57 -13.98 5.24
N GLU A 129 -6.03 -12.77 5.57
CA GLU A 129 -5.21 -11.57 5.44
C GLU A 129 -3.93 -11.63 6.30
N LEU A 130 -4.02 -12.14 7.54
CA LEU A 130 -2.86 -12.36 8.39
C LEU A 130 -1.90 -13.39 7.80
N ARG A 131 -2.42 -14.48 7.20
CA ARG A 131 -1.62 -15.51 6.52
C ARG A 131 -0.87 -14.92 5.34
N VAL A 132 -1.55 -14.15 4.49
CA VAL A 132 -0.94 -13.45 3.36
C VAL A 132 0.16 -12.50 3.85
N ARG A 133 -0.12 -11.66 4.86
CA ARG A 133 0.89 -10.75 5.43
C ARG A 133 2.08 -11.47 6.04
N ALA A 134 1.87 -12.62 6.67
CA ALA A 134 2.96 -13.42 7.22
C ALA A 134 3.87 -13.95 6.10
N ILE A 135 3.28 -14.48 5.01
CA ILE A 135 4.02 -14.92 3.82
C ILE A 135 4.79 -13.75 3.20
N GLU A 136 4.13 -12.59 3.01
CA GLU A 136 4.75 -11.38 2.48
C GLU A 136 5.96 -10.95 3.34
N ARG A 137 5.82 -10.95 4.66
CA ARG A 137 6.90 -10.60 5.59
C ARG A 137 8.08 -11.54 5.48
N VAL A 138 7.84 -12.85 5.38
CA VAL A 138 8.90 -13.86 5.22
C VAL A 138 9.64 -13.65 3.90
N LEU A 139 8.92 -13.42 2.80
CA LEU A 139 9.52 -13.17 1.48
C LEU A 139 10.38 -11.91 1.48
N THR A 140 9.88 -10.81 2.04
CA THR A 140 10.63 -9.55 2.14
C THR A 140 11.86 -9.69 3.02
N ALA A 141 11.72 -10.24 4.23
CA ALA A 141 12.85 -10.43 5.15
C ALA A 141 13.93 -11.32 4.55
N ARG A 142 13.55 -12.40 3.85
CA ARG A 142 14.48 -13.28 3.15
C ARG A 142 15.28 -12.52 2.09
N TRP A 143 14.62 -11.66 1.31
CA TRP A 143 15.28 -10.84 0.29
C TRP A 143 16.24 -9.82 0.91
N GLU A 144 15.84 -9.16 1.99
CA GLU A 144 16.68 -8.18 2.72
C GLU A 144 17.94 -8.83 3.28
N VAL A 145 17.82 -10.01 3.89
CA VAL A 145 18.98 -10.77 4.40
C VAL A 145 19.94 -11.14 3.26
N TYR A 146 19.41 -11.54 2.11
CA TYR A 146 20.23 -11.84 0.93
C TYR A 146 20.97 -10.61 0.39
N GLU A 147 20.29 -9.47 0.25
CA GLU A 147 20.94 -8.23 -0.20
C GLU A 147 22.01 -7.76 0.80
N ALA A 148 21.75 -7.87 2.10
CA ALA A 148 22.74 -7.54 3.14
C ALA A 148 23.99 -8.43 3.02
N ARG A 149 23.82 -9.76 2.92
CA ARG A 149 24.94 -10.69 2.73
C ARG A 149 25.69 -10.43 1.42
N TRP A 150 24.97 -10.07 0.36
CA TRP A 150 25.59 -9.74 -0.92
C TRP A 150 26.43 -8.46 -0.83
N ALA A 151 25.94 -7.43 -0.15
CA ALA A 151 26.67 -6.20 0.10
C ALA A 151 27.95 -6.46 0.90
N ASP A 152 27.87 -7.27 1.96
CA ASP A 152 29.01 -7.67 2.77
C ASP A 152 30.07 -8.44 1.96
N LEU A 153 29.64 -9.40 1.13
CA LEU A 153 30.54 -10.14 0.24
C LEU A 153 31.21 -9.20 -0.76
N SER A 154 30.43 -8.31 -1.39
CA SER A 154 30.94 -7.34 -2.38
C SER A 154 31.98 -6.40 -1.75
N ALA A 155 31.75 -5.96 -0.52
CA ALA A 155 32.69 -5.13 0.23
C ALA A 155 33.99 -5.88 0.57
N LYS A 156 33.92 -7.20 0.81
CA LYS A 156 35.11 -8.06 1.02
C LYS A 156 35.90 -8.27 -0.27
N VAL A 157 35.22 -8.57 -1.38
CA VAL A 157 35.85 -8.85 -2.68
C VAL A 157 36.46 -7.58 -3.31
N GLY A 158 35.85 -6.41 -3.11
CA GLY A 158 36.32 -5.15 -3.67
C GLY A 158 37.59 -4.58 -3.02
N ARG A 159 38.04 -5.09 -1.87
CA ARG A 159 39.24 -4.64 -1.18
C ARG A 159 40.46 -5.46 -1.62
N ASP A 160 41.49 -4.76 -2.11
CA ASP A 160 42.85 -5.22 -2.45
C ASP A 160 43.00 -6.64 -3.03
N ARG A 161 43.44 -6.73 -4.30
CA ARG A 161 43.81 -8.01 -4.96
C ARG A 161 44.87 -8.80 -4.19
N ALA A 162 45.66 -8.15 -3.33
CA ALA A 162 46.69 -8.76 -2.52
C ALA A 162 46.17 -9.56 -1.31
N GLN A 163 44.88 -9.48 -0.96
CA GLN A 163 44.34 -10.27 0.16
C GLN A 163 44.41 -11.79 -0.08
N PRO A 164 44.54 -12.61 0.98
CA PRO A 164 44.51 -14.07 0.87
C PRO A 164 43.14 -14.58 0.42
N LYS A 165 43.11 -15.75 -0.23
CA LYS A 165 41.88 -16.48 -0.57
C LYS A 165 41.21 -16.95 0.72
N ASN A 166 40.04 -16.42 1.04
CA ASN A 166 39.31 -16.72 2.28
C ASN A 166 37.80 -16.87 2.10
N VAL A 167 37.30 -16.78 0.86
CA VAL A 167 35.88 -16.96 0.58
C VAL A 167 35.59 -18.44 0.37
N ARG A 168 34.62 -18.98 1.09
CA ARG A 168 34.16 -20.36 0.95
C ARG A 168 32.82 -20.43 0.22
N PHE A 169 32.40 -21.62 -0.19
CA PHE A 169 31.10 -21.82 -0.84
C PHE A 169 29.93 -21.31 0.03
N THR A 170 30.02 -21.49 1.35
CA THR A 170 29.00 -21.08 2.32
C THR A 170 28.92 -19.57 2.53
N ASP A 171 29.98 -18.84 2.20
CA ASP A 171 30.00 -17.37 2.33
C ASP A 171 29.30 -16.68 1.16
N VAL A 172 29.15 -17.38 0.05
CA VAL A 172 28.44 -16.87 -1.13
C VAL A 172 26.93 -16.90 -0.84
N PRO A 173 26.24 -15.74 -0.88
CA PRO A 173 24.80 -15.70 -0.66
C PRO A 173 24.09 -16.19 -1.91
N TRP A 174 23.91 -17.49 -2.00
CA TRP A 174 23.18 -18.13 -3.09
C TRP A 174 21.70 -17.72 -3.10
N PRO A 175 21.08 -17.54 -4.28
CA PRO A 175 19.68 -17.16 -4.40
C PRO A 175 18.78 -18.39 -4.26
N ALA A 176 18.99 -19.17 -3.20
CA ALA A 176 18.24 -20.38 -2.90
C ALA A 176 18.12 -20.52 -1.38
N CYS A 177 17.07 -21.20 -0.94
CA CYS A 177 16.93 -21.53 0.48
C CYS A 177 17.42 -22.96 0.73
N PRO A 178 18.07 -23.19 1.88
CA PRO A 178 18.38 -24.55 2.29
C PRO A 178 17.08 -25.34 2.39
N SER A 179 17.12 -26.59 1.91
CA SER A 179 15.98 -27.49 1.98
C SER A 179 15.63 -27.78 3.44
N GLU A 180 14.40 -27.49 3.88
CA GLU A 180 13.95 -27.79 5.26
C GLU A 180 14.10 -29.29 5.58
N ASN A 181 13.93 -30.15 4.57
CA ASN A 181 14.00 -31.60 4.69
C ASN A 181 15.43 -32.12 4.94
N SER A 182 16.46 -31.33 4.65
CA SER A 182 17.85 -31.79 4.81
C SER A 182 18.41 -31.55 6.21
N GLY A 183 17.72 -30.75 7.04
CA GLY A 183 18.21 -30.33 8.36
C GLY A 183 19.51 -29.52 8.32
N ARG A 184 19.94 -29.07 7.13
CA ARG A 184 21.17 -28.30 6.94
C ARG A 184 20.87 -26.81 7.01
N GLU A 185 21.74 -26.06 7.66
CA GLU A 185 21.66 -24.59 7.70
C GLU A 185 22.25 -23.94 6.43
N CYS A 186 23.14 -24.65 5.73
CA CYS A 186 23.85 -24.13 4.56
C CYS A 186 23.28 -24.67 3.24
N VAL A 187 23.26 -23.79 2.23
CA VAL A 187 22.96 -24.14 0.84
C VAL A 187 24.09 -25.01 0.30
N THR A 188 23.74 -26.05 -0.45
CA THR A 188 24.67 -26.91 -1.20
C THR A 188 24.41 -26.79 -2.70
N VAL A 189 25.32 -27.31 -3.54
CA VAL A 189 25.16 -27.24 -5.01
C VAL A 189 23.84 -27.89 -5.47
N ASP A 190 23.43 -28.99 -4.83
CA ASP A 190 22.17 -29.69 -5.11
C ASP A 190 20.92 -28.84 -4.82
N ASP A 191 21.03 -27.84 -3.96
CA ASP A 191 19.91 -26.95 -3.63
C ASP A 191 19.71 -25.85 -4.71
N LEU A 192 20.68 -25.65 -5.61
CA LEU A 192 20.66 -24.64 -6.68
C LEU A 192 19.87 -25.11 -7.91
N THR A 193 18.67 -25.64 -7.69
CA THR A 193 17.77 -26.04 -8.78
C THR A 193 17.08 -24.81 -9.39
N VAL A 194 16.68 -24.93 -10.66
CA VAL A 194 16.01 -23.85 -11.40
C VAL A 194 14.77 -23.35 -10.67
N ASP A 195 13.93 -24.27 -10.17
CA ASP A 195 12.68 -23.94 -9.47
C ASP A 195 12.94 -23.18 -8.17
N ARG A 196 13.95 -23.59 -7.39
CA ARG A 196 14.28 -22.94 -6.11
C ARG A 196 14.87 -21.55 -6.31
N VAL A 197 15.73 -21.40 -7.32
CA VAL A 197 16.29 -20.10 -7.66
C VAL A 197 15.20 -19.17 -8.20
N GLU A 198 14.30 -19.66 -9.06
CA GLU A 198 13.17 -18.86 -9.55
C GLU A 198 12.22 -18.46 -8.41
N GLU A 199 11.84 -19.40 -7.54
CA GLU A 199 10.98 -19.13 -6.39
C GLU A 199 11.59 -18.07 -5.47
N PHE A 200 12.90 -18.18 -5.19
CA PHE A 200 13.61 -17.22 -4.35
C PHE A 200 13.61 -15.81 -4.94
N LEU A 201 13.95 -15.68 -6.22
CA LEU A 201 14.11 -14.38 -6.88
C LEU A 201 12.77 -13.70 -7.17
N LEU A 202 11.76 -14.48 -7.53
CA LEU A 202 10.45 -13.96 -7.93
C LEU A 202 9.43 -13.95 -6.78
N GLY A 203 9.68 -14.69 -5.70
CA GLY A 203 8.85 -14.70 -4.50
C GLY A 203 8.53 -13.29 -4.00
N PRO A 204 9.53 -12.43 -3.74
CA PRO A 204 9.31 -11.05 -3.28
C PRO A 204 8.48 -10.18 -4.24
N LEU A 205 8.39 -10.54 -5.53
CA LEU A 205 7.56 -9.81 -6.50
C LEU A 205 6.05 -10.08 -6.30
N LYS A 206 5.69 -11.13 -5.57
CA LYS A 206 4.30 -11.43 -5.20
C LYS A 206 3.78 -10.52 -4.08
N VAL A 207 4.67 -9.81 -3.40
CA VAL A 207 4.31 -8.90 -2.30
C VAL A 207 3.60 -7.67 -2.84
N ARG A 208 2.46 -7.30 -2.23
CA ARG A 208 1.70 -6.12 -2.60
C ARG A 208 2.56 -4.86 -2.53
N GLY A 209 2.51 -4.02 -3.58
CA GLY A 209 3.27 -2.77 -3.65
C GLY A 209 4.71 -2.91 -4.15
N CYS A 210 5.16 -4.10 -4.56
CA CYS A 210 6.46 -4.24 -5.22
C CYS A 210 6.47 -3.50 -6.56
N ALA A 211 7.30 -2.46 -6.69
CA ALA A 211 7.43 -1.68 -7.92
C ALA A 211 8.36 -2.33 -8.96
N VAL A 212 9.20 -3.29 -8.54
CA VAL A 212 10.21 -3.91 -9.41
C VAL A 212 9.56 -4.93 -10.32
N THR A 213 9.83 -4.84 -11.62
CA THR A 213 9.29 -5.80 -12.59
C THR A 213 10.08 -7.12 -12.59
N LYS A 214 9.46 -8.23 -13.02
CA LYS A 214 10.15 -9.52 -13.24
C LYS A 214 11.39 -9.35 -14.13
N LYS A 215 11.25 -8.60 -15.23
CA LYS A 215 12.35 -8.32 -16.17
C LYS A 215 13.52 -7.60 -15.50
N GLU A 216 13.24 -6.59 -14.68
CA GLU A 216 14.26 -5.82 -13.96
C GLU A 216 14.96 -6.65 -12.89
N ARG A 217 14.21 -7.47 -12.13
CA ARG A 217 14.75 -8.41 -11.14
C ARG A 217 15.71 -9.41 -11.77
N ILE A 218 15.32 -10.00 -12.90
CA ILE A 218 16.17 -10.95 -13.63
C ILE A 218 17.40 -10.24 -14.19
N ARG A 219 17.23 -9.07 -14.83
CA ARG A 219 18.35 -8.32 -15.42
C ARG A 219 19.40 -7.96 -14.37
N SER A 220 18.99 -7.42 -13.22
CA SER A 220 19.90 -7.05 -12.13
C SER A 220 20.60 -8.28 -11.54
N SER A 221 19.87 -9.38 -11.37
CA SER A 221 20.44 -10.64 -10.88
C SER A 221 21.43 -11.26 -11.89
N LEU A 222 21.11 -11.24 -13.18
CA LEU A 222 22.01 -11.75 -14.22
C LEU A 222 23.32 -10.94 -14.29
N LEU A 223 23.26 -9.62 -14.19
CA LEU A 223 24.46 -8.78 -14.16
C LEU A 223 25.36 -9.09 -12.97
N ARG A 224 24.76 -9.48 -11.83
CA ARG A 224 25.45 -9.85 -10.60
C ARG A 224 26.13 -11.21 -10.70
N TRP A 225 25.46 -12.20 -11.28
CA TRP A 225 25.93 -13.58 -11.41
C TRP A 225 26.65 -13.86 -12.73
N HIS A 226 26.81 -12.86 -13.61
CA HIS A 226 27.49 -13.04 -14.89
C HIS A 226 28.95 -13.50 -14.68
N PRO A 227 29.46 -14.45 -15.49
CA PRO A 227 30.81 -14.99 -15.33
C PRO A 227 31.91 -13.92 -15.33
N ASP A 228 31.75 -12.87 -16.14
CA ASP A 228 32.68 -11.71 -16.14
C ASP A 228 32.85 -11.08 -14.74
N LYS A 229 31.74 -10.82 -14.04
CA LYS A 229 31.75 -10.23 -12.69
C LYS A 229 32.15 -11.25 -11.62
N ALA A 230 31.79 -12.51 -11.82
CA ALA A 230 32.17 -13.61 -10.94
C ALA A 230 33.69 -13.82 -10.86
N THR A 231 34.46 -13.44 -11.88
CA THR A 231 35.93 -13.60 -11.89
C THR A 231 36.61 -12.99 -10.66
N ALA A 232 36.13 -11.82 -10.21
CA ALA A 232 36.66 -11.16 -9.02
C ALA A 232 36.37 -11.95 -7.73
N LEU A 233 35.18 -12.55 -7.64
CA LEU A 233 34.79 -13.43 -6.54
C LEU A 233 35.65 -14.70 -6.55
N LEU A 234 35.75 -15.39 -7.70
CA LEU A 234 36.50 -16.63 -7.86
C LEU A 234 37.99 -16.48 -7.48
N ALA A 235 38.60 -15.33 -7.74
CA ALA A 235 39.98 -15.03 -7.33
C ALA A 235 40.19 -14.94 -5.81
N ARG A 236 39.10 -14.91 -5.01
CA ARG A 236 39.09 -14.89 -3.54
C ARG A 236 38.64 -16.21 -2.93
N VAL A 237 38.09 -17.11 -3.74
CA VAL A 237 37.58 -18.41 -3.29
C VAL A 237 38.74 -19.33 -2.93
N VAL A 238 38.62 -20.06 -1.83
CA VAL A 238 39.58 -21.09 -1.42
C VAL A 238 39.61 -22.20 -2.48
N ASP A 239 40.80 -22.71 -2.80
CA ASP A 239 40.96 -23.67 -3.92
C ASP A 239 40.12 -24.96 -3.76
N THR A 240 39.81 -25.37 -2.51
CA THR A 240 38.93 -26.52 -2.24
C THR A 240 37.49 -26.33 -2.68
N ASP A 241 37.01 -25.09 -2.68
CA ASP A 241 35.61 -24.75 -2.94
C ASP A 241 35.44 -24.13 -4.34
N LEU A 242 36.54 -23.93 -5.07
CA LEU A 242 36.55 -23.22 -6.35
C LEU A 242 35.63 -23.88 -7.39
N GLU A 243 35.72 -25.21 -7.54
CA GLU A 243 34.88 -25.97 -8.48
C GLU A 243 33.41 -25.89 -8.09
N ALA A 244 33.08 -26.05 -6.81
CA ALA A 244 31.70 -25.97 -6.33
C ALA A 244 31.10 -24.56 -6.54
N VAL A 245 31.88 -23.51 -6.31
CA VAL A 245 31.42 -22.12 -6.55
C VAL A 245 31.24 -21.86 -8.05
N GLN A 246 32.17 -22.32 -8.90
CA GLN A 246 32.03 -22.18 -10.36
C GLN A 246 30.77 -22.87 -10.87
N GLU A 247 30.54 -24.11 -10.43
CA GLU A 247 29.34 -24.87 -10.79
C GLU A 247 28.08 -24.19 -10.29
N GLY A 248 28.06 -23.73 -9.03
CA GLY A 248 26.91 -23.00 -8.49
C GLY A 248 26.58 -21.73 -9.26
N ILE A 249 27.59 -20.97 -9.69
CA ILE A 249 27.40 -19.78 -10.53
C ILE A 249 26.81 -20.19 -11.89
N HIS A 250 27.32 -21.27 -12.49
CA HIS A 250 26.81 -21.77 -13.75
C HIS A 250 25.32 -22.16 -13.65
N LEU A 251 24.94 -22.92 -12.60
CA LEU A 251 23.56 -23.32 -12.34
C LEU A 251 22.63 -22.12 -12.14
N VAL A 252 23.06 -21.12 -11.37
CA VAL A 252 22.31 -19.88 -11.17
C VAL A 252 22.13 -19.13 -12.49
N VAL A 253 23.18 -18.99 -13.31
CA VAL A 253 23.08 -18.35 -14.63
C VAL A 253 22.13 -19.12 -15.55
N LEU A 254 22.24 -20.45 -15.57
CA LEU A 254 21.39 -21.33 -16.36
C LEU A 254 19.92 -21.21 -15.96
N SER A 255 19.63 -21.06 -14.66
CA SER A 255 18.26 -20.83 -14.16
C SER A 255 17.65 -19.53 -14.71
N PHE A 256 18.44 -18.46 -14.84
CA PHE A 256 17.94 -17.21 -15.44
C PHE A 256 17.62 -17.38 -16.92
N VAL A 257 18.49 -18.05 -17.67
CA VAL A 257 18.29 -18.27 -19.10
C VAL A 257 17.02 -19.10 -19.32
N HIS A 258 16.84 -20.19 -18.58
CA HIS A 258 15.62 -21.01 -18.64
C HIS A 258 14.37 -20.22 -18.23
N GLY A 259 14.43 -19.47 -17.12
CA GLY A 259 13.32 -18.65 -16.66
C GLY A 259 12.91 -17.54 -17.65
N ILE A 260 13.88 -16.94 -18.36
CA ILE A 260 13.62 -15.96 -19.42
C ILE A 260 12.90 -16.63 -20.59
N HIS A 261 13.40 -17.77 -21.08
CA HIS A 261 12.81 -18.48 -22.21
C HIS A 261 11.38 -18.98 -21.92
N CYS A 262 11.12 -19.53 -20.73
CA CYS A 262 9.76 -19.91 -20.34
C CYS A 262 8.83 -18.70 -20.22
N THR A 263 9.33 -17.54 -19.80
CA THR A 263 8.51 -16.32 -19.71
C THR A 263 8.15 -15.76 -21.09
N ILE A 264 9.07 -15.79 -22.05
CA ILE A 264 8.80 -15.34 -23.43
C ILE A 264 7.78 -16.26 -24.12
N ASN A 265 7.89 -17.58 -23.92
CA ASN A 265 7.02 -18.55 -24.58
C ASN A 265 5.62 -18.69 -23.94
N ASN A 266 5.44 -18.31 -22.66
CA ASN A 266 4.14 -18.27 -22.00
C ASN A 266 3.39 -16.94 -22.16
N LEU A 267 3.97 -15.93 -22.82
CA LEU A 267 3.23 -14.79 -23.34
C LEU A 267 2.49 -15.16 -24.63
N ARG A 268 1.65 -16.21 -24.59
CA ARG A 268 0.58 -16.33 -25.59
C ARG A 268 -0.41 -15.18 -25.33
N PRO A 269 -0.82 -14.44 -26.37
CA PRO A 269 -1.76 -13.35 -26.19
C PRO A 269 -3.02 -13.92 -25.54
N ILE A 270 -3.41 -13.35 -24.40
CA ILE A 270 -4.75 -13.53 -23.84
C ILE A 270 -5.68 -12.92 -24.90
N THR A 271 -6.07 -13.72 -25.88
CA THR A 271 -7.10 -13.36 -26.84
C THR A 271 -8.36 -13.18 -26.03
N ASN A 272 -8.79 -11.92 -25.92
CA ASN A 272 -10.03 -11.49 -25.32
C ASN A 272 -11.16 -12.48 -25.64
N TYR A 273 -11.67 -13.16 -24.62
CA TYR A 273 -13.03 -13.69 -24.66
C TYR A 273 -13.97 -12.48 -24.60
N ARG A 274 -14.60 -12.20 -25.75
CA ARG A 274 -15.82 -11.38 -25.86
C ARG A 274 -17.03 -12.21 -25.48
#